data_AF-A0A1W1Z780-F1
#
_entry.id   AF-A0A1W1Z780-F1
#
_cell.length_a   1.000
_cell.length_b   1.000
_cell.length_c   1.000
_cell.angle_alpha   90.00
_cell.angle_beta   90.00
_cell.angle_gamma   90.00
#
_symmetry.space_group_name_H-M   'P 1'
#
loop_
_entity.id
_entity.type
_entity.pdbx_description
1 polymer ?
#
loop_
_entity_poly.entity_id
_entity_poly.type
_entity_poly.pdbx_seq_one_letter_code
_entity_poly.pdbx_strand_id
1 'polypeptide(L)'
;MSKDITTAGPSRRQIAKGAAWAVPAVTVAAAAPALAASPLPVCEPGALQVTRNCPPALSTDSLTFTVANPASSGCVVPAGTPVDITVSGLVGLTLEQLVSLNAGVLYQNNGVLMLQSDLEPGDSIPIEVFPPSLLDAQVVGTATVAVAGSQSSANYIIATVLGITVAICN
;
A
#
# COMPACT_ATOMS: atom_id res chain seq x y z
N MET A 1 -6.81 -65.04 42.11
CA MET A 1 -5.94 -63.84 42.02
C MET A 1 -6.51 -62.94 40.95
N SER A 2 -7.34 -61.96 41.32
CA SER A 2 -7.88 -60.98 40.37
C SER A 2 -6.98 -59.75 40.39
N LYS A 3 -6.47 -59.36 39.23
CA LYS A 3 -5.52 -58.25 39.06
C LYS A 3 -6.33 -56.97 38.90
N ASP A 4 -6.25 -56.08 39.88
CA ASP A 4 -6.93 -54.78 39.88
C ASP A 4 -6.24 -53.85 38.86
N ILE A 5 -6.97 -53.44 37.82
CA ILE A 5 -6.47 -52.60 36.70
C ILE A 5 -6.94 -51.15 36.86
N THR A 6 -7.12 -50.67 38.09
CA THR A 6 -7.54 -49.31 38.37
C THR A 6 -6.34 -48.38 38.47
N THR A 7 -5.61 -48.22 37.36
CA THR A 7 -4.64 -47.11 37.25
C THR A 7 -5.45 -45.82 37.24
N ALA A 8 -5.46 -45.12 38.37
CA ALA A 8 -6.14 -43.83 38.51
C ALA A 8 -5.44 -42.81 37.59
N GLY A 9 -5.98 -42.64 36.38
CA GLY A 9 -5.55 -41.59 35.47
C GLY A 9 -5.72 -40.20 36.10
N PRO A 10 -5.03 -39.18 35.59
CA PRO A 10 -5.07 -37.83 36.14
C PRO A 10 -6.51 -37.32 36.23
N SER A 11 -6.88 -36.79 37.39
CA SER A 11 -8.24 -36.29 37.62
C SER A 11 -8.51 -35.06 36.75
N ARG A 12 -9.75 -34.88 36.29
CA ARG A 12 -10.17 -33.69 35.53
C ARG A 12 -9.80 -32.37 36.22
N ARG A 13 -9.77 -32.36 37.55
CA ARG A 13 -9.35 -31.22 38.38
C ARG A 13 -7.86 -30.91 38.30
N GLN A 14 -7.00 -31.92 38.15
CA GLN A 14 -5.56 -31.74 37.95
C GLN A 14 -5.26 -31.16 36.57
N ILE A 15 -5.99 -31.59 35.54
CA ILE A 15 -5.88 -31.04 34.18
C ILE A 15 -6.29 -29.56 34.16
N ALA A 16 -7.42 -29.21 34.79
CA ALA A 16 -7.89 -27.83 34.87
C ALA A 16 -6.92 -26.90 35.62
N LYS A 17 -6.30 -27.39 36.70
CA LYS A 17 -5.25 -26.64 37.40
C LYS A 17 -4.03 -26.40 36.50
N GLY A 18 -3.54 -27.43 35.80
CA GLY A 18 -2.41 -27.29 34.89
C GLY A 18 -2.66 -26.24 33.79
N ALA A 19 -3.85 -26.29 33.18
CA ALA A 19 -4.25 -25.31 32.17
C ALA A 19 -4.32 -23.87 32.74
N ALA A 20 -4.89 -23.68 33.93
CA ALA A 20 -5.02 -22.36 34.55
C ALA A 20 -3.66 -21.68 34.82
N TRP A 21 -2.62 -22.45 35.14
CA TRP A 21 -1.28 -21.91 35.36
C TRP A 21 -0.47 -21.72 34.07
N ALA A 22 -0.83 -22.42 32.99
CA ALA A 22 -0.16 -22.30 31.70
C ALA A 22 -0.62 -21.08 30.88
N VAL A 23 -1.89 -20.67 31.02
CA VAL A 23 -2.48 -19.58 30.23
C VAL A 23 -1.69 -18.26 30.34
N PRO A 24 -1.30 -17.76 31.53
CA PRO A 24 -0.55 -16.50 31.62
C PRO A 24 0.81 -16.58 30.92
N ALA A 25 1.50 -17.71 31.04
CA ALA A 25 2.81 -17.91 30.42
C ALA A 25 2.73 -17.91 28.89
N VAL A 26 1.69 -18.54 28.32
CA VAL A 26 1.46 -18.54 26.88
C VAL A 26 1.09 -17.15 26.37
N THR A 27 0.30 -16.38 27.13
CA THR A 27 -0.05 -15.00 26.73
C THR A 27 1.16 -14.06 26.73
N VAL A 28 2.06 -14.18 27.71
CA VAL A 28 3.28 -13.36 27.76
C VAL A 28 4.27 -13.79 26.68
N ALA A 29 4.43 -15.09 26.45
CA ALA A 29 5.30 -15.61 25.39
C ALA A 29 4.79 -15.23 23.99
N ALA A 30 3.47 -15.17 23.78
CA ALA A 30 2.89 -14.73 22.52
C ALA A 30 3.01 -13.22 22.27
N ALA A 31 3.09 -12.40 23.32
CA ALA A 31 3.24 -10.95 23.22
C ALA A 31 4.71 -10.50 23.09
N ALA A 32 5.67 -11.34 23.49
CA ALA A 32 7.10 -11.01 23.45
C ALA A 32 7.64 -10.62 22.05
N PRO A 33 7.24 -11.25 20.93
CA PRO A 33 7.70 -10.84 19.60
C PRO A 33 7.27 -9.41 19.22
N ALA A 34 6.08 -8.98 19.66
CA ALA A 34 5.54 -7.65 19.36
C ALA A 34 6.24 -6.54 20.14
N LEU A 35 6.84 -6.85 21.31
CA LEU A 35 7.58 -5.90 22.13
C LEU A 35 9.10 -5.91 21.87
N ALA A 36 9.62 -6.98 21.26
CA ALA A 36 11.02 -7.09 20.87
C ALA A 36 11.31 -6.46 19.49
N ALA A 37 10.29 -6.08 18.73
CA ALA A 37 10.45 -5.32 17.50
C ALA A 37 10.91 -3.90 17.84
N SER A 38 12.20 -3.62 17.63
CA SER A 38 12.72 -2.25 17.65
C SER A 38 11.92 -1.38 16.67
N PRO A 39 11.67 -0.08 16.99
CA PRO A 39 11.15 0.85 16.00
C PRO A 39 12.03 0.78 14.76
N LEU A 40 11.42 0.52 13.61
CA LEU A 40 12.13 0.54 12.34
C LEU A 40 12.62 1.97 12.08
N PRO A 41 13.85 2.15 11.55
CA PRO A 41 14.33 3.46 11.16
C PRO A 41 13.43 4.08 10.08
N VAL A 42 13.38 5.41 10.03
CA VAL A 42 12.72 6.13 8.94
C VAL A 42 13.56 5.99 7.68
N CYS A 43 12.92 5.73 6.54
CA CYS A 43 13.63 5.60 5.27
C CYS A 43 14.31 6.90 4.85
N GLU A 44 15.55 6.78 4.35
CA GLU A 44 16.24 7.87 3.67
C GLU A 44 15.54 8.22 2.34
N PRO A 45 15.63 9.48 1.89
CA PRO A 45 15.10 9.86 0.59
C PRO A 45 15.68 9.01 -0.55
N GLY A 46 14.84 8.55 -1.47
CA GLY A 46 15.23 7.69 -2.59
C GLY A 46 15.16 6.18 -2.33
N ALA A 47 14.78 5.76 -1.11
CA ALA A 47 14.67 4.33 -0.75
C ALA A 47 13.44 3.63 -1.35
N LEU A 48 12.44 4.39 -1.79
CA LEU A 48 11.19 3.85 -2.35
C LEU A 48 11.36 3.43 -3.81
N GLN A 49 10.65 2.38 -4.21
CA GLN A 49 10.53 1.97 -5.60
C GLN A 49 9.23 2.50 -6.18
N VAL A 50 9.34 3.45 -7.11
CA VAL A 50 8.18 3.99 -7.84
C VAL A 50 8.14 3.34 -9.22
N THR A 51 7.21 2.40 -9.38
CA THR A 51 7.03 1.66 -10.64
C THR A 51 5.83 2.19 -11.38
N ARG A 52 6.02 2.54 -12.66
CA ARG A 52 4.91 2.84 -13.56
C ARG A 52 4.28 1.53 -14.01
N ASN A 53 2.97 1.41 -13.88
CA ASN A 53 2.22 0.28 -14.36
C ASN A 53 1.30 0.76 -15.48
N CYS A 54 1.68 0.34 -16.69
CA CYS A 54 1.09 0.81 -17.92
C CYS A 54 0.31 -0.34 -18.55
N PRO A 55 -1.01 -0.21 -18.64
CA PRO A 55 -1.81 -1.24 -19.27
C PRO A 55 -1.54 -1.30 -20.77
N PRO A 56 -1.81 -2.44 -21.44
CA PRO A 56 -1.62 -2.58 -22.87
C PRO A 56 -2.49 -1.57 -23.65
N ALA A 57 -2.05 -1.17 -24.85
CA ALA A 57 -2.59 -0.08 -25.66
C ALA A 57 -4.09 -0.15 -26.06
N LEU A 58 -4.80 -1.21 -25.65
CA LEU A 58 -6.22 -1.45 -25.91
C LEU A 58 -7.00 -1.79 -24.62
N SER A 59 -6.43 -1.55 -23.44
CA SER A 59 -7.13 -1.72 -22.17
C SER A 59 -7.93 -0.48 -21.81
N THR A 60 -9.05 -0.65 -21.11
CA THR A 60 -9.79 0.42 -20.42
C THR A 60 -9.16 0.78 -19.08
N ASP A 61 -8.11 0.06 -18.67
CA ASP A 61 -7.39 0.32 -17.44
C ASP A 61 -6.65 1.66 -17.52
N SER A 62 -6.48 2.26 -16.36
CA SER A 62 -5.82 3.55 -16.21
C SER A 62 -4.31 3.44 -16.01
N LEU A 63 -3.62 4.56 -16.23
CA LEU A 63 -2.25 4.72 -15.78
C LEU A 63 -2.21 4.68 -14.25
N THR A 64 -1.50 3.68 -13.72
CA THR A 64 -1.29 3.49 -12.29
C THR A 64 0.20 3.55 -11.98
N PHE A 65 0.55 4.15 -10.84
CA PHE A 65 1.90 4.13 -10.29
C PHE A 65 1.88 3.36 -8.99
N THR A 66 2.73 2.36 -8.86
CA THR A 66 2.90 1.61 -7.62
C THR A 66 4.10 2.20 -6.88
N VAL A 67 3.84 2.78 -5.71
CA VAL A 67 4.88 3.18 -4.78
C VAL A 67 5.06 2.04 -3.79
N ALA A 68 6.19 1.36 -3.87
CA ALA A 68 6.51 0.21 -3.03
C ALA A 68 7.70 0.54 -2.13
N ASN A 69 7.58 0.18 -0.85
CA ASN A 69 8.71 0.10 0.05
C ASN A 69 9.30 -1.32 -0.09
N PRO A 70 10.49 -1.51 -0.67
CA PRO A 70 11.02 -2.86 -0.90
C PRO A 70 11.18 -3.59 0.44
N ALA A 71 10.82 -4.88 0.51
CA ALA A 71 10.92 -5.67 1.75
C ALA A 71 12.35 -5.71 2.35
N SER A 72 13.36 -5.44 1.53
CA SER A 72 14.77 -5.35 1.93
C SER A 72 15.18 -3.98 2.49
N SER A 73 14.28 -3.00 2.55
CA SER A 73 14.60 -1.63 3.00
C SER A 73 14.90 -1.56 4.49
N GLY A 74 14.23 -2.41 5.29
CA GLY A 74 14.37 -2.40 6.75
C GLY A 74 13.95 -1.08 7.40
N CYS A 75 13.19 -0.23 6.71
CA CYS A 75 12.80 1.10 7.16
C CYS A 75 11.31 1.36 6.91
N VAL A 76 10.71 2.27 7.66
CA VAL A 76 9.31 2.67 7.50
C VAL A 76 9.25 4.07 6.90
N VAL A 77 8.33 4.27 5.95
CA VAL A 77 7.97 5.61 5.49
C VAL A 77 6.75 6.07 6.29
N PRO A 78 6.85 7.15 7.08
CA PRO A 78 5.76 7.57 7.94
C PRO A 78 4.59 8.14 7.14
N ALA A 79 3.40 8.03 7.72
CA ALA A 79 2.22 8.76 7.30
C ALA A 79 2.51 10.27 7.27
N GLY A 80 1.86 10.97 6.34
CA GLY A 80 2.13 12.39 6.09
C GLY A 80 3.39 12.66 5.26
N THR A 81 4.05 11.64 4.73
CA THR A 81 5.08 11.86 3.70
C THR A 81 4.42 12.41 2.42
N PRO A 82 4.95 13.51 1.84
CA PRO A 82 4.39 14.09 0.63
C PRO A 82 4.67 13.20 -0.59
N VAL A 83 3.65 13.09 -1.43
CA VAL A 83 3.66 12.45 -2.73
C VAL A 83 3.27 13.53 -3.75
N ASP A 84 4.20 13.91 -4.60
CA ASP A 84 3.98 14.92 -5.63
C ASP A 84 3.57 14.26 -6.94
N ILE A 85 2.41 14.64 -7.47
CA ILE A 85 1.94 14.25 -8.80
C ILE A 85 1.94 15.48 -9.69
N THR A 86 2.81 15.45 -10.70
CA THR A 86 2.88 16.48 -11.73
C THR A 86 2.40 15.89 -13.05
N VAL A 87 1.42 16.54 -13.66
CA VAL A 87 0.85 16.17 -14.95
C VAL A 87 0.94 17.36 -15.91
N SER A 88 1.35 17.09 -17.14
CA SER A 88 1.38 18.08 -18.21
C SER A 88 0.30 17.77 -19.26
N GLY A 89 -0.13 18.77 -20.03
CA GLY A 89 -1.06 18.59 -21.14
C GLY A 89 -2.56 18.61 -20.79
N LEU A 90 -2.92 18.56 -19.49
CA LEU A 90 -4.31 18.60 -19.03
C LEU A 90 -4.89 20.02 -19.11
N VAL A 91 -5.21 20.48 -20.31
CA VAL A 91 -5.94 21.74 -20.50
C VAL A 91 -7.39 21.53 -20.07
N GLY A 92 -7.80 22.14 -18.94
CA GLY A 92 -9.19 22.13 -18.47
C GLY A 92 -9.55 21.06 -17.43
N LEU A 93 -8.61 20.23 -16.99
CA LEU A 93 -8.80 19.28 -15.90
C LEU A 93 -7.94 19.66 -14.69
N THR A 94 -8.50 19.49 -13.49
CA THR A 94 -7.77 19.74 -12.24
C THR A 94 -7.31 18.42 -11.64
N LEU A 95 -6.09 18.39 -11.10
CA LEU A 95 -5.50 17.21 -10.43
C LEU A 95 -6.36 16.67 -9.28
N GLU A 96 -7.17 17.53 -8.65
CA GLU A 96 -8.14 17.15 -7.62
C GLU A 96 -9.09 16.05 -8.08
N GLN A 97 -9.60 16.16 -9.31
CA GLN A 97 -10.56 15.22 -9.89
C GLN A 97 -9.93 13.87 -10.24
N LEU A 98 -8.61 13.84 -10.40
CA LEU A 98 -7.84 12.67 -10.79
C LEU A 98 -7.45 11.82 -9.57
N VAL A 99 -7.28 12.46 -8.42
CA VAL A 99 -6.58 11.88 -7.27
C VAL A 99 -7.52 11.48 -6.12
N SER A 100 -8.75 12.02 -6.07
CA SER A 100 -9.72 11.75 -4.99
C SER A 100 -10.19 10.30 -4.87
N LEU A 101 -9.72 9.40 -5.74
CA LEU A 101 -10.14 8.00 -5.83
C LEU A 101 -9.12 7.01 -5.22
N ASN A 102 -7.95 7.49 -4.77
CA ASN A 102 -6.91 6.60 -4.23
C ASN A 102 -7.06 6.39 -2.72
N ALA A 103 -7.32 5.15 -2.30
CA ALA A 103 -7.62 4.79 -0.92
C ALA A 103 -6.47 4.94 0.10
N GLY A 104 -5.22 5.20 -0.35
CA GLY A 104 -4.03 5.27 0.53
C GLY A 104 -3.43 6.68 0.71
N VAL A 105 -3.97 7.69 0.04
CA VAL A 105 -3.39 9.04 -0.02
C VAL A 105 -4.47 10.11 0.15
N LEU A 106 -4.15 11.19 0.84
CA LEU A 106 -5.02 12.37 0.96
C LEU A 106 -4.54 13.45 0.03
N TYR A 107 -5.40 13.90 -0.89
CA TYR A 107 -5.12 15.09 -1.67
C TYR A 107 -5.08 16.33 -0.74
N GLN A 108 -4.03 17.15 -0.85
CA GLN A 108 -3.99 18.46 -0.20
C GLN A 108 -4.33 19.57 -1.20
N ASN A 109 -3.35 19.96 -2.03
CA ASN A 109 -3.44 21.06 -2.99
C ASN A 109 -2.30 20.94 -4.01
N ASN A 110 -2.46 21.55 -5.19
CA ASN A 110 -1.41 21.68 -6.21
C ASN A 110 -0.73 20.37 -6.64
N GLY A 111 -1.44 19.23 -6.56
CA GLY A 111 -0.86 17.93 -6.92
C GLY A 111 -0.02 17.30 -5.83
N VAL A 112 -0.01 17.85 -4.62
CA VAL A 112 0.61 17.24 -3.44
C VAL A 112 -0.41 16.38 -2.73
N LEU A 113 -0.05 15.12 -2.47
CA LEU A 113 -0.80 14.18 -1.67
C LEU A 113 0.00 13.81 -0.43
N MET A 114 -0.67 13.30 0.58
CA MET A 114 -0.05 12.83 1.82
C MET A 114 -0.39 11.37 2.02
N LEU A 115 0.60 10.56 2.38
CA LEU A 115 0.33 9.18 2.82
C LEU A 115 -0.61 9.17 4.03
N GLN A 116 -1.64 8.33 3.99
CA GLN A 116 -2.60 8.21 5.11
C GLN A 116 -2.11 7.30 6.24
N SER A 117 -1.24 6.36 5.91
CA SER A 117 -0.69 5.38 6.82
C SER A 117 0.81 5.22 6.61
N ASP A 118 1.47 4.68 7.63
CA ASP A 118 2.86 4.25 7.52
C ASP A 118 2.97 3.16 6.45
N LEU A 119 4.04 3.20 5.66
CA LEU A 119 4.35 2.21 4.63
C LEU A 119 5.48 1.32 5.14
N GLU A 120 5.14 0.10 5.57
CA GLU A 120 6.09 -0.86 6.12
C GLU A 120 6.93 -1.52 5.00
N PRO A 121 8.09 -2.13 5.32
CA PRO A 121 8.87 -2.89 4.35
C PRO A 121 8.04 -4.01 3.71
N GLY A 122 7.90 -3.97 2.39
CA GLY A 122 7.10 -4.92 1.62
C GLY A 122 5.71 -4.39 1.23
N ASP A 123 5.27 -3.27 1.82
CA ASP A 123 4.00 -2.65 1.46
C ASP A 123 4.11 -1.86 0.16
N SER A 124 2.96 -1.75 -0.51
CA SER A 124 2.84 -0.93 -1.71
C SER A 124 1.48 -0.25 -1.78
N ILE A 125 1.49 0.98 -2.29
CA ILE A 125 0.29 1.77 -2.51
C ILE A 125 0.16 2.01 -4.02
N PRO A 126 -0.96 1.58 -4.64
CA PRO A 126 -1.29 2.00 -5.99
C PRO A 126 -1.80 3.44 -5.98
N ILE A 127 -1.29 4.24 -6.91
CA ILE A 127 -1.72 5.61 -7.17
C ILE A 127 -2.26 5.62 -8.59
N GLU A 128 -3.58 5.67 -8.70
CA GLU A 128 -4.27 5.88 -9.95
C GLU A 128 -4.19 7.36 -10.31
N VAL A 129 -3.56 7.68 -11.44
CA VAL A 129 -3.44 9.07 -11.91
C VAL A 129 -4.64 9.43 -12.79
N PHE A 130 -5.28 8.45 -13.41
CA PHE A 130 -6.42 8.70 -14.29
C PHE A 130 -7.56 7.75 -13.91
N PRO A 131 -8.75 8.21 -13.52
CA PRO A 131 -9.86 7.28 -13.37
C PRO A 131 -10.38 6.78 -14.73
N PRO A 132 -11.00 5.59 -14.78
CA PRO A 132 -11.53 4.99 -16.03
C PRO A 132 -12.68 5.79 -16.67
N SER A 133 -13.17 6.86 -16.02
CA SER A 133 -14.30 7.69 -16.46
C SER A 133 -13.92 9.14 -16.76
N LEU A 134 -12.67 9.39 -17.18
CA LEU A 134 -12.26 10.75 -17.56
C LEU A 134 -13.03 11.29 -18.76
N LEU A 135 -13.27 12.60 -18.72
CA LEU A 135 -14.00 13.40 -19.71
C LEU A 135 -13.41 13.27 -21.12
N ASP A 136 -14.25 13.54 -22.13
CA ASP A 136 -13.91 13.58 -23.56
C ASP A 136 -12.74 14.54 -23.83
N ALA A 137 -11.51 14.03 -23.84
CA ALA A 137 -10.31 14.83 -24.04
C ALA A 137 -9.32 14.08 -24.93
N GLN A 138 -8.79 14.78 -25.92
CA GLN A 138 -7.58 14.35 -26.64
C GLN A 138 -6.40 15.13 -26.09
N VAL A 139 -5.63 14.48 -25.23
CA VAL A 139 -4.50 15.10 -24.55
C VAL A 139 -3.29 14.19 -24.64
N VAL A 140 -2.14 14.77 -24.95
CA VAL A 140 -0.84 14.11 -24.84
C VAL A 140 -0.06 14.83 -23.75
N GLY A 141 0.55 14.06 -22.85
CA GLY A 141 1.27 14.63 -21.73
C GLY A 141 2.18 13.64 -21.04
N THR A 142 2.71 14.09 -19.91
CA THR A 142 3.59 13.33 -19.03
C THR A 142 3.04 13.38 -17.62
N ALA A 143 2.92 12.23 -16.98
CA ALA A 143 2.60 12.11 -15.56
C ALA A 143 3.88 11.72 -14.82
N THR A 144 4.22 12.45 -13.76
CA THR A 144 5.36 12.18 -12.89
C THR A 144 4.87 12.06 -11.47
N VAL A 145 5.24 10.97 -10.81
CA VAL A 145 4.98 10.72 -9.40
C VAL A 145 6.31 10.72 -8.66
N ALA A 146 6.44 11.57 -7.65
CA ALA A 146 7.60 11.64 -6.78
C ALA A 146 7.17 11.44 -5.32
N VAL A 147 7.89 10.60 -4.58
CA VAL A 147 7.64 10.32 -3.16
C VAL A 147 8.97 10.18 -2.44
N ALA A 148 9.18 10.96 -1.38
CA ALA A 148 10.37 10.89 -0.54
C ALA A 148 11.68 10.80 -1.35
N GLY A 149 11.86 11.60 -2.39
CA GLY A 149 13.07 11.60 -3.23
C GLY A 149 13.16 10.51 -4.31
N SER A 150 12.26 9.52 -4.32
CA SER A 150 12.09 8.57 -5.43
C SER A 150 11.09 9.12 -6.43
N GLN A 151 11.32 8.93 -7.73
CA GLN A 151 10.42 9.43 -8.76
C GLN A 151 10.30 8.49 -9.96
N SER A 152 9.15 8.53 -10.62
CA SER A 152 8.89 7.82 -11.88
C SER A 152 7.99 8.65 -12.77
N SER A 153 8.25 8.62 -14.08
CA SER A 153 7.47 9.34 -15.08
C SER A 153 7.00 8.40 -16.18
N ALA A 154 5.80 8.65 -16.69
CA ALA A 154 5.23 7.97 -17.85
C ALA A 154 4.61 8.99 -18.81
N ASN A 155 4.82 8.81 -20.11
CA ASN A 155 4.06 9.56 -21.09
C ASN A 155 2.69 8.91 -21.25
N TYR A 156 1.69 9.72 -21.53
CA TYR A 156 0.34 9.24 -21.72
C TYR A 156 -0.36 9.98 -22.85
N ILE A 157 -1.33 9.28 -23.44
CA ILE A 157 -2.24 9.80 -24.44
C ILE A 157 -3.64 9.48 -23.93
N ILE A 158 -4.46 10.50 -23.70
CA ILE A 158 -5.89 10.34 -23.47
C ILE A 158 -6.56 10.44 -24.83
N ALA A 159 -7.33 9.43 -25.18
CA ALA A 159 -8.12 9.41 -26.40
C ALA A 159 -9.53 8.90 -26.10
N THR A 160 -10.52 9.60 -26.60
CA THR A 160 -11.91 9.13 -26.57
C THR A 160 -12.28 8.54 -27.92
N VAL A 161 -12.67 7.27 -27.93
CA VAL A 161 -13.12 6.55 -29.13
C VAL A 161 -14.51 6.00 -28.85
N LEU A 162 -15.49 6.41 -29.66
CA LEU A 162 -16.89 5.99 -29.52
C LEU A 162 -17.50 6.25 -28.12
N GLY A 163 -17.08 7.33 -27.44
CA GLY A 163 -17.56 7.70 -26.10
C GLY A 163 -16.88 6.95 -24.95
N ILE A 164 -15.83 6.17 -25.24
CA ILE A 164 -14.98 5.52 -24.22
C ILE A 164 -13.65 6.27 -24.19
N THR A 165 -13.32 6.86 -23.04
CA THR A 165 -12.02 7.50 -22.80
C THR A 165 -11.02 6.46 -22.33
N VAL A 166 -9.86 6.40 -22.99
CA VAL A 166 -8.77 5.49 -22.66
C VAL A 166 -7.50 6.29 -22.44
N ALA A 167 -6.76 5.98 -21.37
CA ALA A 167 -5.43 6.50 -21.13
C ALA A 167 -4.40 5.47 -21.59
N ILE A 168 -3.69 5.77 -22.67
CA ILE A 168 -2.64 4.91 -23.24
C ILE A 168 -1.29 5.41 -22.75
N CYS A 169 -0.52 4.55 -22.10
CA CYS A 169 0.88 4.83 -21.81
C CYS A 169 1.76 4.72 -23.06
N ASN A 170 2.76 5.59 -23.16
CA ASN A 170 3.81 5.54 -24.18
C ASN A 170 5.21 5.58 -23.56
#